data_AF-A0A1F7LDG7-F1
#
_entry.id   AF-A0A1F7LDG7-F1
#
_cell.length_a   1.000
_cell.length_b   1.000
_cell.length_c   1.000
_cell.angle_alpha   90.00
_cell.angle_beta   90.00
_cell.angle_gamma   90.00
#
_symmetry.space_group_name_H-M   'P 1'
#
loop_
_entity.id
_entity.type
_entity.pdbx_description
1 polymer ?
#
loop_
_entity_poly.entity_id
_entity_poly.type
_entity_poly.pdbx_seq_one_letter_code
_entity_poly.pdbx_strand_id
1 'polypeptide(L)'
;MLAAVALTALPVQAADPTPGECAGAGGTLPSRCLYRSMLPSAGLVAECESDARCRVGYYAGSLTRATWLTPPAGLAAFPKPQVIWHSATFAEARFDCGRPCSVSYFFEARRHLVSQPRWSVRDVDLRRQLLVAAEERALVVRQIFSGREVARIERPWAPAPSLGDVVVSLRFDPDGRLSLTWLRGPERTPVSERLSIR
;
A
#
# COMPACT_ATOMS: atom_id res chain seq x y z
N MET A 1 -3.81 35.48 30.16
CA MET A 1 -3.01 34.26 29.88
C MET A 1 -3.87 33.32 29.05
N LEU A 2 -3.61 33.23 27.75
CA LEU A 2 -4.27 32.28 26.85
C LEU A 2 -3.42 31.01 26.81
N ALA A 3 -3.95 29.91 27.36
CA ALA A 3 -3.31 28.60 27.31
C ALA A 3 -3.49 28.03 25.89
N ALA A 4 -2.39 27.93 25.15
CA ALA A 4 -2.33 27.21 23.89
C ALA A 4 -2.39 25.70 24.18
N VAL A 5 -3.50 25.06 23.84
CA VAL A 5 -3.61 23.61 23.83
C VAL A 5 -2.90 23.09 22.59
N ALA A 6 -1.69 22.56 22.77
CA ALA A 6 -0.98 21.83 21.73
C ALA A 6 -1.66 20.47 21.54
N LEU A 7 -2.47 20.34 20.48
CA LEU A 7 -2.96 19.05 20.00
C LEU A 7 -1.77 18.29 19.41
N THR A 8 -1.18 17.40 20.20
CA THR A 8 -0.22 16.42 19.74
C THR A 8 -0.97 15.40 18.87
N ALA A 9 -0.83 15.53 17.55
CA ALA A 9 -1.26 14.50 16.63
C ALA A 9 -0.38 13.25 16.85
N LEU A 10 -0.93 12.22 17.48
CA LEU A 10 -0.29 10.91 17.51
C LEU A 10 -0.04 10.46 16.06
N PRO A 11 1.15 9.92 15.74
CA PRO A 11 1.37 9.31 14.44
C PRO A 11 0.37 8.16 14.29
N VAL A 12 -0.46 8.21 13.25
CA VAL A 12 -1.25 7.04 12.85
C VAL A 12 -0.24 6.05 12.29
N GLN A 13 -0.01 5.00 13.06
CA GLN A 13 0.85 3.89 12.69
C GLN A 13 0.27 3.25 11.42
N ALA A 14 1.13 2.98 10.43
CA ALA A 14 0.72 2.21 9.27
C ALA A 14 0.13 0.88 9.76
N ALA A 15 -0.98 0.44 9.16
CA ALA A 15 -1.61 -0.82 9.55
C ALA A 15 -0.58 -1.96 9.48
N ASP A 16 -0.44 -2.70 10.58
CA ASP A 16 0.57 -3.75 10.69
C ASP A 16 0.25 -4.90 9.71
N PRO A 17 1.28 -5.49 9.07
CA PRO A 17 1.10 -6.67 8.25
C PRO A 17 0.41 -7.79 9.03
N THR A 18 -0.63 -8.36 8.44
CA THR A 18 -1.34 -9.51 8.99
C THR A 18 -0.51 -10.78 8.80
N PRO A 19 -0.22 -11.53 9.88
CA PRO A 19 0.47 -12.81 9.76
C PRO A 19 -0.32 -13.79 8.88
N GLY A 20 0.38 -14.51 8.00
CA GLY A 20 -0.23 -15.57 7.21
C GLY A 20 -0.33 -16.88 8.00
N GLU A 21 -1.37 -17.67 7.73
CA GLU A 21 -1.45 -19.08 8.14
C GLU A 21 -0.51 -19.89 7.25
N CYS A 22 0.74 -20.06 7.69
CA CYS A 22 1.78 -20.71 6.90
C CYS A 22 1.95 -22.19 7.28
N ALA A 23 1.90 -23.07 6.27
CA ALA A 23 2.32 -24.46 6.38
C ALA A 23 3.72 -24.64 5.75
N GLY A 24 4.52 -25.54 6.32
CA GLY A 24 5.89 -25.80 5.88
C GLY A 24 6.97 -24.89 6.50
N ALA A 25 6.61 -24.08 7.50
CA ALA A 25 7.57 -23.22 8.21
C ALA A 25 8.46 -24.06 9.14
N GLY A 26 9.63 -24.50 8.63
CA GLY A 26 10.61 -25.24 9.43
C GLY A 26 11.83 -25.83 8.70
N GLY A 27 12.10 -25.48 7.44
CA GLY A 27 13.25 -26.03 6.71
C GLY A 27 13.28 -25.67 5.22
N THR A 28 14.16 -26.35 4.47
CA THR A 28 14.47 -26.22 3.02
C THR A 28 13.30 -26.44 2.05
N LEU A 29 12.07 -26.52 2.53
CA LEU A 29 10.88 -26.79 1.70
C LEU A 29 10.10 -25.51 1.40
N PRO A 30 9.43 -25.42 0.23
CA PRO A 30 8.59 -24.29 -0.12
C PRO A 30 7.51 -24.06 0.95
N SER A 31 7.36 -22.80 1.37
CA SER A 31 6.32 -22.41 2.31
C SER A 31 5.04 -22.00 1.57
N ARG A 32 3.89 -22.38 2.12
CA ARG A 32 2.58 -21.94 1.61
C ARG A 32 1.86 -21.19 2.70
N CYS A 33 1.60 -19.91 2.47
CA CYS A 33 0.91 -19.02 3.40
C CYS A 33 -0.46 -18.63 2.86
N LEU A 34 -1.49 -18.76 3.70
CA LEU A 34 -2.84 -18.28 3.43
C LEU A 34 -3.12 -17.01 4.23
N TYR A 35 -3.69 -16.01 3.57
CA TYR A 35 -4.13 -14.77 4.20
C TYR A 35 -5.64 -14.67 3.96
N ARG A 36 -6.42 -15.09 4.94
CA ARG A 36 -7.87 -15.21 4.83
C ARG A 36 -8.54 -13.86 5.05
N SER A 37 -9.54 -13.57 4.22
CA SER A 37 -10.50 -12.52 4.55
C SER A 37 -11.52 -13.05 5.57
N MET A 38 -12.44 -12.19 6.01
CA MET A 38 -13.63 -12.63 6.76
C MET A 38 -14.59 -13.50 5.94
N LEU A 39 -14.39 -13.59 4.62
CA LEU A 39 -15.05 -14.57 3.75
C LEU A 39 -14.11 -15.78 3.63
N PRO A 40 -14.38 -16.93 4.27
CA PRO A 40 -13.43 -18.04 4.33
C PRO A 40 -13.06 -18.64 2.97
N SER A 41 -13.94 -18.43 1.98
CA SER A 41 -13.77 -18.85 0.59
C SER A 41 -12.95 -17.85 -0.25
N ALA A 42 -12.55 -16.69 0.29
CA ALA A 42 -11.79 -15.69 -0.45
C ALA A 42 -10.61 -15.13 0.37
N GLY A 43 -9.48 -14.97 -0.30
CA GLY A 43 -8.27 -14.46 0.34
C GLY A 43 -7.08 -14.43 -0.59
N LEU A 44 -5.92 -14.08 -0.03
CA LEU A 44 -4.64 -14.12 -0.72
C LEU A 44 -3.89 -15.39 -0.35
N VAL A 45 -3.04 -15.85 -1.26
CA VAL A 45 -2.16 -17.00 -1.06
C VAL A 45 -0.77 -16.66 -1.58
N ALA A 46 0.26 -17.07 -0.83
CA ALA A 46 1.64 -17.02 -1.27
C ALA A 46 2.26 -18.41 -1.19
N GLU A 47 2.94 -18.81 -2.26
CA GLU A 47 3.79 -20.00 -2.31
C GLU A 47 5.23 -19.52 -2.55
N CYS A 48 6.12 -19.75 -1.59
CA CYS A 48 7.47 -19.20 -1.60
C CYS A 48 8.50 -20.32 -1.55
N GLU A 49 9.36 -20.39 -2.56
CA GLU A 49 10.58 -21.21 -2.56
C GLU A 49 11.61 -20.60 -1.59
N SER A 50 11.65 -19.26 -1.53
CA SER A 50 12.42 -18.47 -0.58
C SER A 50 11.72 -17.12 -0.35
N ASP A 51 12.17 -16.34 0.63
CA ASP A 51 11.62 -15.01 0.89
C ASP A 51 11.79 -14.03 -0.29
N ALA A 52 12.69 -14.31 -1.24
CA ALA A 52 12.90 -13.50 -2.44
C ALA A 52 12.15 -14.03 -3.68
N ARG A 53 11.58 -15.23 -3.61
CA ARG A 53 10.98 -15.93 -4.73
C ARG A 53 9.67 -16.59 -4.33
N CYS A 54 8.61 -15.82 -4.50
CA CYS A 54 7.25 -16.18 -4.22
C CYS A 54 6.38 -16.05 -5.47
N ARG A 55 5.40 -16.94 -5.55
CA ARG A 55 4.21 -16.78 -6.36
C ARG A 55 3.09 -16.33 -5.45
N VAL A 56 2.46 -15.20 -5.78
CA VAL A 56 1.35 -14.65 -4.99
C VAL A 56 0.11 -14.60 -5.84
N GLY A 57 -1.02 -14.92 -5.24
CA GLY A 57 -2.30 -15.02 -5.91
C GLY A 57 -3.44 -14.73 -4.96
N TYR A 58 -4.65 -14.82 -5.49
CA TYR A 58 -5.89 -14.78 -4.73
C TYR A 58 -6.74 -16.00 -5.08
N TYR A 59 -7.60 -16.39 -4.14
CA TYR A 59 -8.59 -17.43 -4.37
C TYR A 59 -9.99 -16.87 -4.08
N ALA A 60 -10.98 -17.41 -4.80
CA ALA A 60 -12.40 -17.20 -4.58
C ALA A 60 -13.11 -18.55 -4.78
N GLY A 61 -13.74 -19.07 -3.73
CA GLY A 61 -14.29 -20.42 -3.66
C GLY A 61 -13.29 -21.46 -3.14
N SER A 62 -12.21 -21.74 -3.88
CA SER A 62 -11.32 -22.89 -3.61
C SER A 62 -9.84 -22.52 -3.54
N LEU A 63 -9.18 -22.95 -2.46
CA LEU A 63 -7.75 -22.72 -2.21
C LEU A 63 -6.82 -23.35 -3.26
N THR A 64 -7.26 -24.42 -3.90
CA THR A 64 -6.47 -25.13 -4.93
C THR A 64 -6.62 -24.51 -6.33
N ARG A 65 -7.55 -23.56 -6.49
CA ARG A 65 -7.83 -22.85 -7.74
C ARG A 65 -7.50 -21.36 -7.59
N ALA A 66 -6.31 -21.07 -7.09
CA ALA A 66 -5.83 -19.69 -6.98
C ALA A 66 -5.56 -19.09 -8.37
N THR A 67 -5.93 -17.82 -8.53
CA THR A 67 -5.50 -16.99 -9.66
C THR A 67 -4.24 -16.26 -9.25
N TRP A 68 -3.19 -16.42 -10.03
CA TRP A 68 -1.86 -15.94 -9.69
C TRP A 68 -1.61 -14.56 -10.30
N LEU A 69 -1.06 -13.66 -9.50
CA LEU A 69 -0.65 -12.34 -9.95
C LEU A 69 0.55 -12.47 -10.87
N THR A 70 0.63 -11.56 -11.85
CA THR A 70 1.81 -11.44 -12.71
C THR A 70 2.77 -10.43 -12.09
N PRO A 71 4.06 -10.78 -11.87
CA PRO A 71 5.06 -9.79 -11.51
C PRO A 71 5.08 -8.64 -12.51
N PRO A 72 5.11 -7.36 -12.06
CA PRO A 72 5.18 -6.25 -12.99
C PRO A 72 6.54 -6.26 -13.71
N ALA A 73 6.63 -5.52 -14.83
CA ALA A 73 7.87 -5.38 -15.58
C ALA A 73 9.03 -4.94 -14.66
N GLY A 74 10.18 -5.59 -14.79
CA GLY A 74 11.36 -5.38 -13.94
C GLY A 74 11.46 -6.31 -12.73
N LEU A 75 10.43 -7.08 -12.40
CA LEU A 75 10.47 -8.12 -11.37
C LEU A 75 10.33 -9.52 -12.00
N ALA A 76 11.33 -10.38 -11.78
CA ALA A 76 11.30 -11.77 -12.26
C ALA A 76 10.38 -12.67 -11.41
N ALA A 77 10.30 -12.40 -10.11
CA ALA A 77 9.43 -13.06 -9.15
C ALA A 77 9.01 -12.05 -8.07
N PHE A 78 7.96 -12.36 -7.31
CA PHE A 78 7.62 -11.55 -6.15
C PHE A 78 8.53 -11.91 -4.97
N PRO A 79 9.00 -10.94 -4.17
CA PRO A 79 9.44 -11.23 -2.82
C PRO A 79 8.23 -11.66 -1.97
N LYS A 80 8.50 -12.10 -0.74
CA LYS A 80 7.45 -12.41 0.23
C LYS A 80 6.55 -11.19 0.45
N PRO A 81 5.22 -11.34 0.33
CA PRO A 81 4.31 -10.21 0.48
C PRO A 81 4.20 -9.80 1.95
N GLN A 82 4.10 -8.50 2.17
CA GLN A 82 3.47 -7.93 3.35
C GLN A 82 1.99 -7.77 3.02
N VAL A 83 1.13 -8.59 3.64
CA VAL A 83 -0.32 -8.51 3.43
C VAL A 83 -0.92 -7.66 4.54
N ILE A 84 -1.66 -6.62 4.17
CA ILE A 84 -2.30 -5.68 5.09
C ILE A 84 -3.80 -5.73 4.82
N TRP A 85 -4.61 -6.15 5.81
CA TRP A 85 -6.06 -6.04 5.73
C TRP A 85 -6.51 -4.66 6.19
N HIS A 86 -6.91 -3.82 5.24
CA HIS A 86 -7.46 -2.50 5.54
C HIS A 86 -8.91 -2.57 6.00
N SER A 87 -9.61 -3.66 5.67
CA SER A 87 -10.91 -4.02 6.24
C SER A 87 -11.11 -5.53 6.25
N ALA A 88 -12.24 -5.99 6.74
CA ALA A 88 -12.64 -7.40 6.74
C ALA A 88 -12.57 -8.10 5.36
N THR A 89 -12.69 -7.35 4.26
CA THR A 89 -12.71 -7.92 2.90
C THR A 89 -11.80 -7.21 1.90
N PHE A 90 -11.04 -6.20 2.34
CA PHE A 90 -10.15 -5.43 1.49
C PHE A 90 -8.70 -5.57 1.96
N ALA A 91 -7.84 -6.14 1.12
CA ALA A 91 -6.42 -6.35 1.40
C ALA A 91 -5.52 -5.59 0.42
N GLU A 92 -4.34 -5.26 0.90
CA GLU A 92 -3.16 -4.87 0.13
C GLU A 92 -2.10 -5.96 0.26
N ALA A 93 -1.64 -6.51 -0.87
CA ALA A 93 -0.42 -7.29 -0.94
C ALA A 93 0.71 -6.36 -1.41
N ARG A 94 1.57 -5.97 -0.48
CA ARG A 94 2.72 -5.08 -0.71
C ARG A 94 4.00 -5.89 -0.86
N PHE A 95 4.82 -5.49 -1.82
CA PHE A 95 6.11 -6.09 -2.14
C PHE A 95 7.18 -5.01 -2.14
N ASP A 96 8.23 -5.20 -1.35
CA ASP A 96 9.39 -4.30 -1.32
C ASP A 96 10.39 -4.72 -2.40
N CYS A 97 10.67 -3.83 -3.36
CA CYS A 97 11.57 -4.07 -4.50
C CYS A 97 12.90 -3.29 -4.39
N GLY A 98 13.27 -2.87 -3.18
CA GLY A 98 14.39 -1.99 -2.88
C GLY A 98 13.91 -0.62 -2.40
N ARG A 99 14.73 0.22 -1.76
CA ARG A 99 14.29 1.57 -1.36
C ARG A 99 14.55 2.56 -2.51
N PRO A 100 13.58 3.42 -2.90
CA PRO A 100 12.24 3.64 -2.34
C PRO A 100 11.10 2.86 -3.06
N CYS A 101 11.45 1.76 -3.74
CA CYS A 101 10.56 0.94 -4.55
C CYS A 101 9.65 0.02 -3.72
N SER A 102 8.34 0.20 -3.86
CA SER A 102 7.36 -0.80 -3.47
C SER A 102 6.32 -0.95 -4.55
N VAL A 103 5.75 -2.15 -4.68
CA VAL A 103 4.59 -2.38 -5.53
C VAL A 103 3.49 -3.05 -4.71
N SER A 104 2.26 -2.61 -4.93
CA SER A 104 1.08 -3.07 -4.20
C SER A 104 0.03 -3.59 -5.16
N TYR A 105 -0.62 -4.68 -4.77
CA TYR A 105 -1.84 -5.18 -5.38
C TYR A 105 -2.97 -5.10 -4.36
N PHE A 106 -4.13 -4.59 -4.76
CA PHE A 106 -5.30 -4.52 -3.90
C PHE A 106 -6.29 -5.61 -4.28
N PHE A 107 -6.82 -6.30 -3.28
CA PHE A 107 -7.80 -7.37 -3.44
C PHE A 107 -9.07 -7.04 -2.65
N GLU A 108 -10.22 -7.04 -3.32
CA GLU A 108 -11.53 -6.94 -2.68
C GLU A 108 -12.27 -8.27 -2.77
N ALA A 109 -12.35 -8.96 -1.64
CA ALA A 109 -12.87 -10.30 -1.52
C ALA A 109 -14.37 -10.38 -1.87
N ARG A 110 -15.19 -9.37 -1.58
CA ARG A 110 -16.64 -9.43 -1.89
C ARG A 110 -16.93 -9.40 -3.39
N ARG A 111 -16.08 -8.70 -4.15
CA ARG A 111 -16.27 -8.47 -5.58
C ARG A 111 -15.34 -9.34 -6.44
N HIS A 112 -14.45 -10.10 -5.80
CA HIS A 112 -13.38 -10.85 -6.45
C HIS A 112 -12.55 -9.98 -7.41
N LEU A 113 -12.29 -8.73 -7.01
CA LEU A 113 -11.54 -7.77 -7.80
C LEU A 113 -10.09 -7.71 -7.34
N VAL A 114 -9.18 -7.66 -8.30
CA VAL A 114 -7.78 -7.36 -8.06
C VAL A 114 -7.38 -6.13 -8.87
N SER A 115 -6.59 -5.24 -8.28
CA SER A 115 -6.05 -4.09 -9.00
C SER A 115 -4.92 -4.50 -9.94
N GLN A 116 -4.61 -3.64 -10.91
CA GLN A 116 -3.28 -3.63 -11.52
C GLN A 116 -2.19 -3.28 -10.48
N PRO A 117 -0.90 -3.55 -10.76
CA PRO A 117 0.19 -3.14 -9.88
C PRO A 117 0.19 -1.64 -9.63
N ARG A 118 0.36 -1.24 -8.37
CA ARG A 118 0.42 0.16 -7.91
C ARG A 118 1.76 0.43 -7.25
N TRP A 119 2.54 1.30 -7.88
CA TRP A 119 3.88 1.63 -7.41
C TRP A 119 3.85 2.67 -6.30
N SER A 120 4.74 2.51 -5.32
CA SER A 120 5.06 3.51 -4.29
C SER A 120 3.83 4.11 -3.61
N VAL A 121 2.83 3.26 -3.33
CA VAL A 121 1.63 3.64 -2.57
C VAL A 121 2.05 4.08 -1.18
N ARG A 122 1.51 5.22 -0.74
CA ARG A 122 1.78 5.82 0.56
C ARG A 122 0.61 5.72 1.52
N ASP A 123 -0.60 5.89 1.01
CA ASP A 123 -1.81 5.70 1.80
C ASP A 123 -3.05 5.40 0.93
N VAL A 124 -4.12 4.92 1.56
CA VAL A 124 -5.37 4.51 0.91
C VAL A 124 -6.61 5.09 1.59
N ASP A 125 -7.58 5.51 0.78
CA ASP A 125 -8.93 5.83 1.22
C ASP A 125 -9.88 4.72 0.78
N LEU A 126 -10.26 3.86 1.72
CA LEU A 126 -11.13 2.72 1.45
C LEU A 126 -12.55 3.12 1.06
N ARG A 127 -13.05 4.23 1.59
CA ARG A 127 -14.44 4.66 1.35
C ARG A 127 -14.62 5.09 -0.09
N ARG A 128 -13.64 5.83 -0.62
CA ARG A 128 -13.65 6.32 -2.01
C ARG A 128 -12.86 5.43 -2.96
N GLN A 129 -12.23 4.37 -2.45
CA GLN A 129 -11.36 3.46 -3.19
C GLN A 129 -10.25 4.22 -3.94
N LEU A 130 -9.58 5.13 -3.22
CA LEU A 130 -8.46 5.91 -3.73
C LEU A 130 -7.15 5.45 -3.07
N LEU A 131 -6.06 5.63 -3.78
CA LEU A 131 -4.71 5.56 -3.23
C LEU A 131 -3.98 6.86 -3.56
N VAL A 132 -2.99 7.19 -2.75
CA VAL A 132 -1.98 8.19 -3.09
C VAL A 132 -0.63 7.51 -3.23
N ALA A 133 0.04 7.77 -4.35
CA ALA A 133 1.35 7.25 -4.68
C ALA A 133 2.37 8.39 -4.84
N ALA A 134 3.63 8.10 -4.56
CA ALA A 134 4.73 9.00 -4.88
C ALA A 134 5.33 8.62 -6.24
N GLU A 135 5.09 9.45 -7.26
CA GLU A 135 5.59 9.25 -8.62
C GLU A 135 6.57 10.38 -8.96
N GLU A 136 7.85 10.05 -9.12
CA GLU A 136 8.93 10.99 -9.50
C GLU A 136 8.94 12.29 -8.65
N ARG A 137 8.26 13.33 -9.13
CA ARG A 137 8.15 14.67 -8.53
C ARG A 137 6.71 15.08 -8.20
N ALA A 138 5.77 14.15 -8.12
CA ALA A 138 4.39 14.43 -7.76
C ALA A 138 3.83 13.36 -6.82
N LEU A 139 2.91 13.79 -5.95
CA LEU A 139 1.98 12.87 -5.31
C LEU A 139 0.77 12.72 -6.23
N VAL A 140 0.44 11.48 -6.56
CA VAL A 140 -0.63 11.18 -7.51
C VAL A 140 -1.71 10.39 -6.81
N VAL A 141 -2.93 10.92 -6.86
CA VAL A 141 -4.11 10.25 -6.32
C VAL A 141 -4.82 9.52 -7.45
N ARG A 142 -5.07 8.23 -7.28
CA ARG A 142 -5.70 7.36 -8.28
C ARG A 142 -6.82 6.52 -7.68
N GLN A 143 -7.79 6.16 -8.49
CA GLN A 143 -8.72 5.09 -8.17
C GLN A 143 -7.99 3.74 -8.14
N ILE A 144 -8.19 2.96 -7.07
CA ILE A 144 -7.43 1.73 -6.80
C ILE A 144 -7.56 0.71 -7.94
N PHE A 145 -8.79 0.39 -8.34
CA PHE A 145 -9.03 -0.67 -9.32
C PHE A 145 -8.91 -0.20 -10.78
N SER A 146 -9.46 0.97 -11.11
CA SER A 146 -9.38 1.50 -12.49
C SER A 146 -8.01 2.11 -12.84
N GLY A 147 -7.26 2.59 -11.84
CA GLY A 147 -5.99 3.30 -12.04
C GLY A 147 -6.15 4.74 -12.54
N ARG A 148 -7.39 5.19 -12.73
CA ARG A 148 -7.70 6.54 -13.19
C ARG A 148 -7.15 7.56 -12.20
N GLU A 149 -6.33 8.47 -12.71
CA GLU A 149 -5.84 9.64 -11.97
C GLU A 149 -7.00 10.58 -11.66
N VAL A 150 -7.10 11.00 -10.40
CA VAL A 150 -8.11 11.96 -9.94
C VAL A 150 -7.48 13.27 -9.49
N ALA A 151 -6.24 13.24 -9.02
CA ALA A 151 -5.48 14.45 -8.71
C ALA A 151 -3.98 14.23 -8.85
N ARG A 152 -3.28 15.29 -9.27
CA ARG A 152 -1.84 15.40 -9.26
C ARG A 152 -1.43 16.56 -8.37
N ILE A 153 -0.58 16.29 -7.40
CA ILE A 153 -0.14 17.27 -6.41
C ILE A 153 1.34 17.50 -6.64
N GLU A 154 1.64 18.68 -7.16
CA GLU A 154 3.01 19.18 -7.33
C GLU A 154 3.24 20.32 -6.35
N ARG A 155 4.45 20.38 -5.81
CA ARG A 155 4.88 21.42 -4.88
C ARG A 155 6.33 21.77 -5.16
N PRO A 156 6.84 22.91 -4.66
CA PRO A 156 8.26 23.21 -4.68
C PRO A 156 9.02 22.34 -3.66
N TRP A 157 8.99 21.02 -3.88
CA TRP A 157 9.65 19.99 -3.08
C TRP A 157 11.12 20.35 -2.84
N ALA A 158 11.63 20.04 -1.65
CA ALA A 158 13.05 20.11 -1.40
C ALA A 158 13.81 19.19 -2.39
N PRO A 159 15.00 19.59 -2.86
CA PRO A 159 15.86 18.71 -3.64
C PRO A 159 16.15 17.41 -2.88
N ALA A 160 15.82 16.26 -3.47
CA ALA A 160 16.10 14.95 -2.91
C ALA A 160 16.14 13.86 -4.00
N PRO A 161 16.78 12.71 -3.75
CA PRO A 161 16.79 11.58 -4.69
C PRO A 161 15.39 11.01 -4.96
N SER A 162 14.50 11.04 -3.98
CA SER A 162 13.12 10.60 -4.14
C SER A 162 12.14 11.49 -3.39
N LEU A 163 10.88 11.51 -3.86
CA LEU A 163 9.80 12.22 -3.17
C LEU A 163 9.52 11.63 -1.77
N GLY A 164 9.86 10.35 -1.55
CA GLY A 164 9.78 9.71 -0.23
C GLY A 164 10.69 10.35 0.82
N ASP A 165 11.78 11.01 0.41
CA ASP A 165 12.73 11.68 1.31
C ASP A 165 12.30 13.13 1.66
N VAL A 166 11.23 13.60 1.01
CA VAL A 166 10.68 14.95 1.15
C VAL A 166 9.33 14.93 1.85
N VAL A 167 8.54 13.88 1.63
CA VAL A 167 7.24 13.67 2.26
C VAL A 167 7.47 13.07 3.64
N VAL A 168 7.21 13.87 4.68
CA VAL A 168 7.42 13.49 6.09
C VAL A 168 6.23 12.68 6.61
N SER A 169 5.01 13.10 6.25
CA SER A 169 3.79 12.39 6.62
C SER A 169 2.73 12.60 5.53
N LEU A 170 1.92 11.59 5.28
CA LEU A 170 0.87 11.64 4.27
C LEU A 170 -0.23 10.67 4.66
N ARG A 171 -1.48 11.16 4.74
CA ARG A 171 -2.64 10.31 5.01
C ARG A 171 -3.94 10.88 4.49
N PHE A 172 -4.89 10.00 4.17
CA PHE A 172 -6.30 10.35 4.05
C PHE A 172 -6.92 10.45 5.44
N ASP A 173 -7.53 11.59 5.71
CA ASP A 173 -8.31 11.82 6.92
C ASP A 173 -9.69 11.14 6.81
N PRO A 174 -10.37 10.86 7.94
CA PRO A 174 -11.70 10.23 7.93
C PRO A 174 -12.78 10.98 7.16
N ASP A 175 -12.61 12.29 6.93
CA ASP A 175 -13.51 13.13 6.14
C ASP A 175 -13.17 13.16 4.63
N GLY A 176 -12.18 12.37 4.19
CA GLY A 176 -11.75 12.27 2.81
C GLY A 176 -10.81 13.40 2.36
N ARG A 177 -10.29 14.23 3.26
CA ARG A 177 -9.20 15.15 2.90
C ARG A 177 -7.86 14.44 2.97
N LEU A 178 -6.88 14.91 2.20
CA LEU A 178 -5.52 14.41 2.24
C LEU A 178 -4.67 15.36 3.09
N SER A 179 -4.19 14.90 4.24
CA SER A 179 -3.25 15.62 5.08
C SER A 179 -1.81 15.22 4.70
N LEU A 180 -0.95 16.21 4.49
CA LEU A 180 0.43 16.03 4.03
C LEU A 180 1.34 16.99 4.79
N THR A 181 2.43 16.47 5.35
CA THR A 181 3.60 17.26 5.77
C THR A 181 4.78 16.94 4.88
N TRP A 182 5.45 17.98 4.37
CA TRP A 182 6.53 17.86 3.39
C TRP A 182 7.59 18.95 3.57
N LEU A 183 8.76 18.77 2.97
CA LEU A 183 9.88 19.72 3.07
C LEU A 183 9.96 20.60 1.81
N ARG A 184 9.91 21.92 1.99
CA ARG A 184 9.91 22.93 0.93
C ARG A 184 11.30 23.49 0.68
N GLY A 185 11.65 23.61 -0.62
CA GLY A 185 12.84 24.33 -1.08
C GLY A 185 14.17 23.73 -0.61
N PRO A 186 15.30 24.29 -1.03
CA PRO A 186 16.63 23.82 -0.62
C PRO A 186 16.86 23.91 0.90
N GLU A 187 16.18 24.81 1.59
CA GLU A 187 16.24 24.97 3.05
C GLU A 187 15.48 23.86 3.80
N ARG A 188 14.76 22.98 3.09
CA ARG A 188 13.98 21.86 3.65
C ARG A 188 13.01 22.31 4.75
N THR A 189 12.35 23.45 4.55
CA THR A 189 11.41 23.98 5.55
C THR A 189 10.15 23.10 5.60
N PRO A 190 9.73 22.57 6.76
CA PRO A 190 8.52 21.75 6.85
C PRO A 190 7.26 22.59 6.60
N VAL A 191 6.37 22.08 5.76
CA VAL A 191 5.07 22.65 5.42
C VAL A 191 4.02 21.57 5.63
N SER A 192 2.91 21.93 6.30
CA SER A 192 1.76 21.03 6.46
C SER A 192 0.54 21.61 5.76
N GLU A 193 -0.15 20.78 4.99
CA GLU A 193 -1.31 21.14 4.20
C GLU A 193 -2.40 20.08 4.33
N ARG A 194 -3.65 20.50 4.10
CA ARG A 194 -4.81 19.61 4.06
C ARG A 194 -5.62 19.88 2.80
N LEU A 195 -5.66 18.91 1.90
CA LEU A 195 -6.13 19.06 0.54
C LEU A 195 -7.49 18.37 0.36
N SER A 196 -8.39 19.02 -0.37
CA SER A 196 -9.63 18.38 -0.83
C SER A 196 -9.36 17.70 -2.16
N ILE A 197 -9.54 16.38 -2.21
CA ILE A 197 -9.46 15.60 -3.45
C ILE A 197 -10.86 15.52 -4.04
N ARG A 198 -11.03 16.01 -5.28
CA ARG A 198 -12.30 16.02 -6.02
C ARG A 198 -12.24 15.05 -7.19
#